data_AF-A0A945FI97-F1
#
_entry.id   AF-A0A945FI97-F1
#
_cell.length_a   1.000
_cell.length_b   1.000
_cell.length_c   1.000
_cell.angle_alpha   90.00
_cell.angle_beta   90.00
_cell.angle_gamma   90.00
#
_symmetry.space_group_name_H-M   'P 1'
#
loop_
_entity.id
_entity.type
_entity.pdbx_description
1 polymer ?
#
loop_
_entity_poly.entity_id
_entity_poly.type
_entity_poly.pdbx_seq_one_letter_code
_entity_poly.pdbx_strand_id
1 'polypeptide(L)'
;MKRFEERDVSHFYDLLQHNPELGLTQLNVLDGDHLIGVGLFDNVEDFLAECKRYNGLGQIHAGVNPRSLNLLDAYGGLKNRIRSLFVDVVTDEDIACVTGIVVRDVGQLTDAAQAYMRDISVLDDGRLFFPMDNPLDFQDRSRRKLSKLLASWVFGEADFQNVNLMRMVSVPGTAKQDSSFFRPRVRFRKFRPFILEGISEAILEQE
;
A
#
# COMPACT_ATOMS: atom_id res chain seq x y z
N MET A 1 -23.23 -0.12 -14.80
CA MET A 1 -22.47 -0.58 -13.62
C MET A 1 -21.07 0.02 -13.72
N LYS A 2 -20.53 0.64 -12.65
CA LYS A 2 -19.14 1.14 -12.69
C LYS A 2 -18.19 -0.05 -12.93
N ARG A 3 -17.13 0.14 -13.74
CA ARG A 3 -16.16 -0.92 -14.12
C ARG A 3 -15.58 -1.57 -12.86
N PHE A 4 -15.50 -2.90 -12.86
CA PHE A 4 -14.84 -3.69 -11.81
C PHE A 4 -14.03 -4.80 -12.46
N GLU A 5 -12.73 -4.86 -12.16
CA GLU A 5 -11.81 -5.86 -12.72
C GLU A 5 -11.19 -6.67 -11.58
N GLU A 6 -11.84 -7.78 -11.26
CA GLU A 6 -11.47 -8.65 -10.14
C GLU A 6 -9.99 -9.09 -10.20
N ARG A 7 -9.49 -9.36 -11.41
CA ARG A 7 -8.08 -9.72 -11.64
C ARG A 7 -7.11 -8.63 -11.18
N ASP A 8 -7.40 -7.37 -11.48
CA ASP A 8 -6.53 -6.24 -11.11
C ASP A 8 -6.59 -5.97 -9.61
N VAL A 9 -7.76 -6.12 -9.00
CA VAL A 9 -7.92 -6.00 -7.53
C VAL A 9 -7.15 -7.11 -6.81
N SER A 10 -7.22 -8.34 -7.34
CA SER A 10 -6.51 -9.50 -6.78
C SER A 10 -5.00 -9.35 -6.89
N HIS A 11 -4.47 -9.03 -8.09
CA HIS A 11 -3.04 -8.75 -8.26
C HIS A 11 -2.56 -7.59 -7.38
N PHE A 12 -3.41 -6.60 -7.14
CA PHE A 12 -3.08 -5.51 -6.23
C PHE A 12 -2.98 -5.98 -4.78
N TYR A 13 -3.86 -6.87 -4.31
CA TYR A 13 -3.73 -7.48 -3.00
C TYR A 13 -2.40 -8.25 -2.87
N ASP A 14 -2.03 -9.03 -3.89
CA ASP A 14 -0.76 -9.74 -3.94
C ASP A 14 0.46 -8.80 -3.98
N LEU A 15 0.31 -7.63 -4.63
CA LEU A 15 1.35 -6.59 -4.69
C LEU A 15 1.68 -6.02 -3.31
N LEU A 16 0.68 -5.90 -2.43
CA LEU A 16 0.88 -5.39 -1.06
C LEU A 16 1.73 -6.31 -0.19
N GLN A 17 1.90 -7.59 -0.59
CA GLN A 17 2.67 -8.60 0.16
C GLN A 17 2.12 -8.86 1.58
N HIS A 18 0.89 -8.45 1.87
CA HIS A 18 0.28 -8.72 3.17
C HIS A 18 -0.08 -10.19 3.28
N ASN A 19 0.10 -10.78 4.46
CA ASN A 19 -0.43 -12.10 4.79
C ASN A 19 -1.03 -12.05 6.21
N PRO A 20 -1.87 -13.01 6.59
CA PRO A 20 -2.51 -13.03 7.91
C PRO A 20 -1.54 -12.98 9.09
N GLU A 21 -0.30 -13.45 8.91
CA GLU A 21 0.73 -13.48 9.95
C GLU A 21 1.40 -12.10 10.12
N LEU A 22 1.52 -11.32 9.05
CA LEU A 22 2.11 -9.98 9.06
C LEU A 22 1.14 -8.89 9.53
N GLY A 23 -0.16 -9.06 9.26
CA GLY A 23 -1.19 -8.14 9.71
C GLY A 23 -2.34 -7.95 8.73
N LEU A 24 -2.97 -6.79 8.81
CA LEU A 24 -4.26 -6.50 8.17
C LEU A 24 -4.08 -5.44 7.08
N THR A 25 -4.64 -5.71 5.91
CA THR A 25 -4.80 -4.72 4.86
C THR A 25 -5.94 -3.77 5.22
N GLN A 26 -5.65 -2.49 5.44
CA GLN A 26 -6.70 -1.49 5.62
C GLN A 26 -7.31 -1.11 4.28
N LEU A 27 -8.65 -1.11 4.17
CA LEU A 27 -9.39 -0.47 3.10
C LEU A 27 -10.15 0.75 3.62
N ASN A 28 -10.01 1.87 2.92
CA ASN A 28 -10.82 3.08 3.12
C ASN A 28 -11.69 3.31 1.88
N VAL A 29 -12.95 3.70 2.10
CA VAL A 29 -13.87 4.13 1.05
C VAL A 29 -14.12 5.62 1.22
N LEU A 30 -13.83 6.38 0.17
CA LEU A 30 -13.98 7.83 0.14
C LEU A 30 -15.07 8.23 -0.86
N ASP A 31 -15.97 9.13 -0.47
CA ASP A 31 -16.85 9.85 -1.39
C ASP A 31 -16.39 11.31 -1.48
N GLY A 32 -15.65 11.64 -2.54
CA GLY A 32 -14.86 12.86 -2.60
C GLY A 32 -13.76 12.80 -1.53
N ASP A 33 -13.70 13.83 -0.68
CA ASP A 33 -12.76 13.88 0.45
C ASP A 33 -13.32 13.26 1.74
N HIS A 34 -14.56 12.77 1.72
CA HIS A 34 -15.23 12.25 2.91
C HIS A 34 -15.01 10.74 3.06
N LEU A 35 -14.47 10.33 4.21
CA LEU A 35 -14.44 8.93 4.60
C LEU A 35 -15.85 8.44 4.93
N ILE A 36 -16.27 7.38 4.22
CA ILE A 36 -17.59 6.77 4.37
C ILE A 36 -17.52 5.31 4.81
N GLY A 37 -16.31 4.72 4.85
CA GLY A 37 -16.12 3.40 5.43
C GLY A 37 -14.67 2.98 5.57
N VAL A 38 -14.42 2.11 6.53
CA VAL A 38 -13.11 1.48 6.81
C VAL A 38 -13.32 -0.02 7.05
N GLY A 39 -12.37 -0.85 6.61
CA GLY A 39 -12.30 -2.27 6.96
C GLY A 39 -10.85 -2.75 7.04
N LEU A 40 -10.63 -3.88 7.73
CA LEU A 40 -9.32 -4.48 7.98
C LEU A 40 -9.31 -5.94 7.51
N PHE A 41 -8.45 -6.30 6.57
CA PHE A 41 -8.54 -7.56 5.82
C PHE A 41 -7.31 -8.43 5.99
N ASP A 42 -7.51 -9.70 6.36
CA ASP A 42 -6.45 -10.72 6.39
C ASP A 42 -6.50 -11.68 5.18
N ASN A 43 -7.56 -11.64 4.37
CA ASN A 43 -7.73 -12.54 3.23
C ASN A 43 -8.21 -11.83 1.96
N VAL A 44 -7.86 -12.41 0.81
CA VAL A 44 -8.16 -11.86 -0.51
C VAL A 44 -9.64 -11.97 -0.89
N GLU A 45 -10.34 -13.01 -0.42
CA GLU A 45 -11.73 -13.27 -0.80
C GLU A 45 -12.67 -12.17 -0.29
N ASP A 46 -12.55 -11.84 1.00
CA ASP A 46 -13.31 -10.76 1.64
C ASP A 46 -12.86 -9.38 1.11
N PHE A 47 -11.55 -9.19 0.88
CA PHE A 47 -11.02 -7.97 0.29
C PHE A 47 -11.64 -7.68 -1.08
N LEU A 48 -11.71 -8.70 -1.96
CA LEU A 48 -12.34 -8.61 -3.28
C LEU A 48 -13.84 -8.35 -3.17
N ALA A 49 -14.53 -9.07 -2.27
CA ALA A 49 -15.97 -8.94 -2.08
C ALA A 49 -16.37 -7.54 -1.59
N GLU A 50 -15.62 -6.96 -0.65
CA GLU A 50 -15.87 -5.60 -0.16
C GLU A 50 -15.51 -4.55 -1.21
N CYS A 51 -14.39 -4.71 -1.92
CA CYS A 51 -14.05 -3.83 -3.05
C CYS A 51 -15.18 -3.79 -4.09
N LYS A 52 -15.71 -4.96 -4.48
CA LYS A 52 -16.82 -5.07 -5.43
C LYS A 52 -18.09 -4.38 -4.93
N ARG A 53 -18.40 -4.54 -3.63
CA ARG A 53 -19.60 -3.94 -3.03
C ARG A 53 -19.53 -2.41 -2.99
N TYR A 54 -18.39 -1.86 -2.59
CA TYR A 54 -18.22 -0.41 -2.43
C TYR A 54 -17.78 0.30 -3.72
N ASN A 55 -17.47 -0.45 -4.79
CA ASN A 55 -17.10 0.08 -6.11
C ASN A 55 -18.10 1.12 -6.67
N GLY A 56 -19.38 0.96 -6.34
CA GLY A 56 -20.43 1.89 -6.73
C GLY A 56 -20.46 3.19 -5.93
N LEU A 57 -20.03 3.13 -4.67
CA LEU A 57 -20.32 4.11 -3.62
C LEU A 57 -19.21 5.14 -3.43
N GLY A 58 -17.95 4.79 -3.69
CA GLY A 58 -16.83 5.70 -3.50
C GLY A 58 -15.54 5.17 -4.12
N GLN A 59 -14.46 5.95 -3.99
CA GLN A 59 -13.10 5.52 -4.33
C GLN A 59 -12.54 4.66 -3.21
N ILE A 60 -12.01 3.50 -3.58
CA ILE A 60 -11.46 2.54 -2.62
C ILE A 60 -9.94 2.70 -2.60
N HIS A 61 -9.40 2.89 -1.41
CA HIS A 61 -7.97 3.01 -1.17
C HIS A 61 -7.51 1.94 -0.19
N ALA A 62 -6.34 1.38 -0.43
CA ALA A 62 -5.71 0.42 0.48
C ALA A 62 -4.44 0.97 1.12
N GLY A 63 -4.19 0.60 2.36
CA GLY A 63 -2.92 0.87 3.03
C GLY A 63 -1.81 0.06 2.38
N VAL A 64 -0.68 0.72 2.11
CA VAL A 64 0.49 0.07 1.50
C VAL A 64 1.14 -0.93 2.43
N ASN A 65 1.13 -0.65 3.73
CA ASN A 65 1.77 -1.45 4.77
C ASN A 65 0.72 -2.06 5.71
N PRO A 66 0.93 -3.29 6.22
CA PRO A 66 -0.06 -3.99 7.02
C PRO A 66 -0.25 -3.31 8.38
N ARG A 67 -1.47 -3.35 8.88
CA ARG A 67 -1.83 -2.90 10.24
C ARG A 67 -1.71 -4.06 11.23
N SER A 68 -1.32 -3.75 12.45
CA SER A 68 -1.19 -4.74 13.52
C SER A 68 -2.52 -5.44 13.80
N LEU A 69 -2.44 -6.74 14.07
CA LEU A 69 -3.59 -7.55 14.47
C LEU A 69 -4.23 -7.02 15.77
N ASN A 70 -3.45 -6.38 16.64
CA ASN A 70 -3.90 -5.80 17.91
C ASN A 70 -4.98 -4.72 17.70
N LEU A 71 -5.05 -4.13 16.50
CA LEU A 71 -6.09 -3.16 16.17
C LEU A 71 -7.50 -3.77 16.26
N LEU A 72 -7.63 -5.08 16.10
CA LEU A 72 -8.90 -5.79 16.22
C LEU A 72 -9.38 -5.95 17.66
N ASP A 73 -8.53 -5.75 18.66
CA ASP A 73 -8.95 -5.77 20.07
C ASP A 73 -9.90 -4.60 20.36
N ALA A 74 -9.63 -3.44 19.77
CA ALA A 74 -10.48 -2.24 19.86
C ALA A 74 -11.53 -2.17 18.74
N TYR A 75 -11.21 -2.69 17.55
CA TYR A 75 -12.02 -2.51 16.33
C TYR A 75 -12.38 -3.82 15.63
N GLY A 76 -12.65 -4.89 16.38
CA GLY A 76 -12.95 -6.22 15.84
C GLY A 76 -14.12 -6.26 14.83
N GLY A 77 -15.06 -5.32 14.91
CA GLY A 77 -16.15 -5.17 13.95
C GLY A 77 -15.73 -4.80 12.53
N LEU A 78 -14.47 -4.39 12.32
CA LEU A 78 -13.85 -4.07 11.03
C LEU A 78 -13.19 -5.28 10.36
N LYS A 79 -13.04 -6.41 11.06
CA LYS A 79 -12.40 -7.60 10.51
C LYS A 79 -13.17 -8.09 9.28
N ASN A 80 -12.48 -8.13 8.15
CA ASN A 80 -12.95 -8.61 6.85
C ASN A 80 -14.27 -7.98 6.40
N ARG A 81 -14.54 -6.76 6.86
CA ARG A 81 -15.80 -6.06 6.56
C ARG A 81 -15.62 -4.56 6.63
N ILE A 82 -16.09 -3.84 5.60
CA ILE A 82 -16.14 -2.39 5.66
C ILE A 82 -17.34 -1.96 6.50
N ARG A 83 -17.09 -1.14 7.51
CA ARG A 83 -18.10 -0.45 8.32
C ARG A 83 -18.09 1.03 8.04
N SER A 84 -19.27 1.64 8.11
CA SER A 84 -19.41 3.08 7.99
C SER A 84 -18.78 3.75 9.20
N LEU A 85 -17.68 4.46 8.94
CA LEU A 85 -16.95 5.27 9.90
C LEU A 85 -16.67 6.62 9.22
N PHE A 86 -16.85 7.70 9.96
CA PHE A 86 -16.66 9.07 9.47
C PHE A 86 -15.27 9.63 9.82
N VAL A 87 -14.45 8.84 10.52
CA VAL A 87 -13.06 9.15 10.86
C VAL A 87 -12.21 7.91 10.68
N ASP A 88 -10.97 8.10 10.22
CA ASP A 88 -10.01 7.00 10.18
C ASP A 88 -9.57 6.70 11.61
N VAL A 89 -9.63 5.44 11.99
CA VAL A 89 -9.31 4.96 13.34
C VAL A 89 -7.87 4.44 13.43
N VAL A 90 -7.15 4.43 12.30
CA VAL A 90 -5.80 3.88 12.19
C VAL A 90 -4.76 5.00 12.20
N THR A 91 -3.71 4.80 12.98
CA THR A 91 -2.59 5.72 13.15
C THR A 91 -1.28 5.10 12.64
N ASP A 92 -0.21 5.90 12.55
CA ASP A 92 1.13 5.41 12.20
C ASP A 92 1.63 4.33 13.18
N GLU A 93 1.20 4.39 14.43
CA GLU A 93 1.57 3.41 15.46
C GLU A 93 0.97 2.02 15.22
N ASP A 94 -0.10 1.95 14.43
CA ASP A 94 -0.79 0.71 14.10
C ASP A 94 -0.14 -0.04 12.93
N ILE A 95 0.88 0.53 12.26
CA ILE A 95 1.61 -0.18 11.21
C ILE A 95 2.45 -1.30 11.84
N ALA A 96 2.30 -2.53 11.38
CA ALA A 96 3.02 -3.70 11.89
C ALA A 96 4.48 -3.73 11.41
N CYS A 97 4.68 -3.57 10.10
CA CYS A 97 5.97 -3.59 9.43
C CYS A 97 5.86 -2.87 8.07
N VAL A 98 6.98 -2.70 7.36
CA VAL A 98 6.98 -2.14 6.01
C VAL A 98 7.10 -3.27 4.98
N THR A 99 6.09 -3.41 4.13
CA THR A 99 6.04 -4.39 3.03
C THR A 99 6.16 -3.73 1.66
N GLY A 100 6.05 -2.41 1.60
CA GLY A 100 6.31 -1.65 0.39
C GLY A 100 6.39 -0.15 0.63
N ILE A 101 6.91 0.56 -0.37
CA ILE A 101 6.92 2.01 -0.38
C ILE A 101 6.42 2.54 -1.71
N VAL A 102 5.73 3.67 -1.65
CA VAL A 102 5.17 4.33 -2.84
C VAL A 102 5.77 5.72 -2.97
N VAL A 103 6.38 5.94 -4.11
CA VAL A 103 7.13 7.17 -4.39
C VAL A 103 6.61 7.80 -5.67
N ARG A 104 6.59 9.13 -5.71
CA ARG A 104 6.26 9.86 -6.92
C ARG A 104 7.49 9.85 -7.83
N ASP A 105 7.26 9.64 -9.12
CA ASP A 105 8.30 9.75 -10.15
C ASP A 105 8.60 11.23 -10.41
N VAL A 106 9.36 11.89 -9.51
CA VAL A 106 9.60 13.35 -9.56
C VAL A 106 11.08 13.73 -9.48
N GLY A 107 12.01 12.79 -9.67
CA GLY A 107 13.44 13.09 -9.60
C GLY A 107 14.34 11.94 -10.03
N GLN A 108 15.65 12.12 -9.89
CA GLN A 108 16.61 11.03 -9.99
C GLN A 108 16.49 10.15 -8.74
N LEU A 109 15.99 8.94 -8.93
CA LEU A 109 16.20 7.85 -7.99
C LEU A 109 17.71 7.63 -7.81
N THR A 110 18.16 7.18 -6.64
CA THR A 110 19.55 6.73 -6.46
C THR A 110 19.87 5.57 -7.41
N ASP A 111 21.16 5.36 -7.72
CA ASP A 111 21.59 4.20 -8.51
C ASP A 111 21.16 2.87 -7.88
N ALA A 112 21.16 2.80 -6.54
CA ALA A 112 20.69 1.65 -5.78
C ALA A 112 19.20 1.36 -6.04
N ALA A 113 18.33 2.36 -5.94
CA ALA A 113 16.90 2.19 -6.23
C ALA A 113 16.65 1.94 -7.74
N GLN A 114 17.43 2.56 -8.63
CA GLN A 114 17.32 2.37 -10.08
C GLN A 114 17.60 0.93 -10.53
N ALA A 115 18.50 0.22 -9.83
CA ALA A 115 18.80 -1.18 -10.12
C ALA A 115 17.55 -2.08 -10.11
N TYR A 116 16.53 -1.71 -9.33
CA TYR A 116 15.29 -2.47 -9.16
C TYR A 116 14.13 -1.99 -10.05
N MET A 117 14.35 -1.03 -10.97
CA MET A 117 13.29 -0.51 -11.85
C MET A 117 12.56 -1.58 -12.69
N ARG A 118 13.20 -2.72 -12.92
CA ARG A 118 12.59 -3.86 -13.63
C ARG A 118 11.58 -4.63 -12.78
N ASP A 119 11.62 -4.44 -11.47
CA ASP A 119 10.89 -5.22 -10.48
C ASP A 119 9.72 -4.45 -9.87
N ILE A 120 9.77 -3.11 -9.92
CA ILE A 120 8.74 -2.24 -9.36
C ILE A 120 7.49 -2.14 -10.22
N SER A 121 6.36 -1.96 -9.54
CA SER A 121 5.06 -1.73 -10.18
C SER A 121 4.80 -0.25 -10.42
N VAL A 122 4.02 0.08 -11.45
CA VAL A 122 3.52 1.44 -11.70
C VAL A 122 2.04 1.48 -11.36
N LEU A 123 1.67 2.37 -10.44
CA LEU A 123 0.30 2.59 -10.00
C LEU A 123 -0.46 3.48 -10.99
N ASP A 124 -1.75 3.62 -10.74
CA ASP A 124 -2.69 4.31 -11.64
C ASP A 124 -2.51 5.83 -11.70
N ASP A 125 -1.94 6.42 -10.66
CA ASP A 125 -1.54 7.83 -10.58
C ASP A 125 -0.10 8.05 -11.08
N GLY A 126 0.53 7.02 -11.67
CA GLY A 126 1.89 7.05 -12.19
C GLY A 126 2.96 6.89 -11.12
N ARG A 127 2.61 6.73 -9.84
CA ARG A 127 3.59 6.47 -8.79
C ARG A 127 4.22 5.10 -8.93
N LEU A 128 5.45 5.00 -8.45
CA LEU A 128 6.22 3.76 -8.40
C LEU A 128 5.96 3.07 -7.07
N PHE A 129 5.71 1.77 -7.11
CA PHE A 129 5.56 0.90 -5.94
C PHE A 129 6.76 -0.04 -5.87
N PHE A 130 7.56 0.11 -4.82
CA PHE A 130 8.66 -0.77 -4.49
C PHE A 130 8.17 -1.81 -3.48
N PRO A 131 7.97 -3.08 -3.87
CA PRO A 131 7.68 -4.15 -2.93
C PRO A 131 8.92 -4.52 -2.13
N MET A 132 8.76 -4.88 -0.86
CA MET A 132 9.83 -5.48 -0.07
C MET A 132 9.81 -7.00 -0.27
N ASP A 133 10.98 -7.60 -0.51
CA ASP A 133 11.17 -9.06 -0.51
C ASP A 133 11.00 -9.66 0.90
N ASN A 134 11.45 -8.94 1.92
CA ASN A 134 11.30 -9.29 3.32
C ASN A 134 10.68 -8.11 4.08
N PRO A 135 9.67 -8.32 4.93
CA PRO A 135 9.09 -7.25 5.72
C PRO A 135 10.15 -6.56 6.59
N LEU A 136 10.18 -5.23 6.56
CA LEU A 136 11.07 -4.45 7.41
C LEU A 136 10.34 -4.08 8.70
N ASP A 137 10.70 -4.75 9.80
CA ASP A 137 10.13 -4.50 11.12
C ASP A 137 10.70 -3.25 11.80
N PHE A 138 9.98 -2.75 12.80
CA PHE A 138 10.37 -1.58 13.60
C PHE A 138 11.21 -1.89 14.84
N GLN A 139 11.62 -3.15 15.06
CA GLN A 139 12.16 -3.66 16.33
C GLN A 139 13.13 -2.68 17.03
N ASP A 140 14.29 -2.40 16.42
CA ASP A 140 15.32 -1.51 16.98
C ASP A 140 15.26 -0.07 16.43
N ARG A 141 14.27 0.23 15.58
CA ARG A 141 14.18 1.49 14.85
C ARG A 141 12.83 2.14 15.08
N SER A 142 12.86 3.37 15.61
CA SER A 142 11.66 4.21 15.54
C SER A 142 11.16 4.31 14.08
N ARG A 143 9.84 4.35 13.87
CA ARG A 143 9.22 4.53 12.54
C ARG A 143 9.83 5.68 11.74
N ARG A 144 10.17 6.78 12.42
CA ARG A 144 10.88 7.93 11.85
C ARG A 144 12.27 7.59 11.31
N LYS A 145 13.04 6.76 12.01
CA LYS A 145 14.37 6.32 11.55
C LYS A 145 14.23 5.45 10.30
N LEU A 146 13.32 4.47 10.31
CA LEU A 146 13.09 3.61 9.14
C LEU A 146 12.58 4.42 7.93
N SER A 147 11.63 5.34 8.14
CA SER A 147 11.13 6.23 7.11
C SER A 147 12.22 7.11 6.47
N LYS A 148 13.20 7.57 7.27
CA LYS A 148 14.38 8.29 6.78
C LYS A 148 15.35 7.40 6.01
N LEU A 149 15.61 6.19 6.50
CA LEU A 149 16.46 5.22 5.80
C LEU A 149 15.88 4.90 4.41
N LEU A 150 14.58 4.63 4.35
CA LEU A 150 13.86 4.41 3.09
C LEU A 150 13.96 5.63 2.16
N ALA A 151 13.81 6.84 2.69
CA ALA A 151 13.94 8.06 1.90
C ALA A 151 15.36 8.25 1.36
N SER A 152 16.38 8.02 2.19
CA SER A 152 17.79 8.09 1.78
C SER A 152 18.10 7.07 0.69
N TRP A 153 17.60 5.84 0.83
CA TRP A 153 17.78 4.81 -0.18
C TRP A 153 17.13 5.18 -1.52
N VAL A 154 15.92 5.75 -1.52
CA VAL A 154 15.24 6.13 -2.77
C VAL A 154 15.79 7.42 -3.39
N PHE A 155 15.95 8.48 -2.61
CA PHE A 155 16.16 9.85 -3.08
C PHE A 155 17.57 10.40 -2.79
N GLY A 156 18.38 9.68 -2.01
CA GLY A 156 19.69 10.13 -1.54
C GLY A 156 19.62 11.05 -0.33
N GLU A 157 20.79 11.36 0.24
CA GLU A 157 20.91 12.14 1.49
C GLU A 157 20.50 13.62 1.37
N ALA A 158 20.40 14.14 0.14
CA ALA A 158 20.10 15.55 -0.11
C ALA A 158 18.59 15.90 0.01
N ASP A 159 17.71 14.90 0.05
CA ASP A 159 16.26 15.12 0.08
C ASP A 159 15.73 14.99 1.52
N PHE A 160 15.18 16.07 2.07
CA PHE A 160 14.60 16.11 3.43
C PHE A 160 13.24 15.40 3.54
N GLN A 161 12.79 14.74 2.47
CA GLN A 161 11.52 14.03 2.43
C GLN A 161 11.59 12.76 3.28
N ASN A 162 10.50 12.50 4.01
CA ASN A 162 10.28 11.21 4.66
C ASN A 162 9.35 10.37 3.80
N VAL A 163 9.60 9.05 3.70
CA VAL A 163 8.63 8.14 3.10
C VAL A 163 7.41 8.04 4.02
N ASN A 164 6.23 8.39 3.50
CA ASN A 164 4.98 8.27 4.25
C ASN A 164 4.57 6.79 4.39
N LEU A 165 4.76 6.20 5.57
CA LEU A 165 4.42 4.80 5.86
C LEU A 165 2.90 4.56 5.95
N MET A 166 2.13 5.59 6.29
CA MET A 166 0.66 5.60 6.30
C MET A 166 0.04 5.78 4.91
N ARG A 167 0.86 5.71 3.84
CA ARG A 167 0.36 5.89 2.49
C ARG A 167 -0.79 4.93 2.18
N MET A 168 -1.89 5.51 1.76
CA MET A 168 -2.98 4.82 1.09
C MET A 168 -2.86 5.03 -0.43
N VAL A 169 -3.21 4.02 -1.22
CA VAL A 169 -3.23 4.11 -2.69
C VAL A 169 -4.55 3.60 -3.24
N SER A 170 -4.98 4.16 -4.39
CA SER A 170 -6.22 3.72 -5.04
C SER A 170 -6.09 2.25 -5.43
N VAL A 171 -7.15 1.47 -5.19
CA VAL A 171 -7.19 0.05 -5.58
C VAL A 171 -7.44 -0.05 -7.09
N PRO A 172 -6.49 -0.57 -7.90
CA PRO A 172 -6.69 -0.84 -9.31
C PRO A 172 -7.91 -1.76 -9.57
N GLY A 173 -8.49 -1.65 -10.75
CA GLY A 173 -9.69 -2.41 -11.10
C GLY A 173 -10.98 -1.92 -10.42
N THR A 174 -10.94 -0.94 -9.52
CA THR A 174 -12.12 -0.27 -8.98
C THR A 174 -12.43 1.03 -9.71
N ALA A 175 -13.64 1.55 -9.50
CA ALA A 175 -14.14 2.76 -10.11
C ALA A 175 -13.48 4.00 -9.50
N LYS A 176 -13.26 5.00 -10.36
CA LYS A 176 -12.60 6.25 -9.99
C LYS A 176 -13.52 7.41 -10.26
N GLN A 177 -13.48 8.45 -9.42
CA GLN A 177 -14.27 9.66 -9.62
C GLN A 177 -13.74 10.49 -10.80
N ASP A 178 -12.42 10.62 -10.93
CA ASP A 178 -11.85 11.38 -12.05
C ASP A 178 -11.83 10.58 -13.35
N SER A 179 -12.32 11.21 -14.42
CA SER A 179 -12.40 10.67 -15.78
C SER A 179 -11.28 11.21 -16.69
N SER A 180 -10.05 11.29 -16.18
CA SER A 180 -8.92 11.72 -17.02
C SER A 180 -8.71 10.72 -18.17
N PHE A 181 -8.83 11.21 -19.41
CA PHE A 181 -8.69 10.42 -20.64
C PHE A 181 -7.31 9.78 -20.81
N PHE A 182 -6.28 10.34 -20.18
CA PHE A 182 -4.91 9.85 -20.22
C PHE A 182 -4.46 9.47 -18.82
N ARG A 183 -4.55 8.18 -18.50
CA ARG A 183 -3.95 7.62 -17.29
C ARG A 183 -2.86 6.61 -17.66
N PRO A 184 -1.74 6.60 -16.93
CA PRO A 184 -0.80 5.49 -17.00
C PRO A 184 -1.56 4.17 -16.81
N ARG A 185 -1.25 3.18 -17.64
CA ARG A 185 -1.75 1.82 -17.40
C ARG A 185 -1.02 1.28 -16.18
N VAL A 186 -1.77 0.78 -15.21
CA VAL A 186 -1.21 0.03 -14.08
C VAL A 186 -0.35 -1.09 -14.65
N ARG A 187 0.89 -1.19 -14.15
CA ARG A 187 1.83 -2.23 -14.55
C ARG A 187 2.26 -2.97 -13.31
N PHE A 188 1.67 -4.14 -13.09
CA PHE A 188 2.08 -5.04 -12.03
C PHE A 188 3.40 -5.73 -12.43
N ARG A 189 4.38 -5.67 -11.53
CA ARG A 189 5.69 -6.34 -11.62
C ARG A 189 6.05 -6.91 -10.24
N LYS A 190 6.81 -8.02 -10.27
CA LYS A 190 7.20 -8.86 -9.13
C LYS A 190 6.33 -8.66 -7.88
N PHE A 191 5.24 -9.41 -7.82
CA PHE A 191 4.33 -9.52 -6.67
C PHE A 191 4.15 -11.00 -6.36
N ARG A 192 3.47 -11.40 -5.27
CA ARG A 192 3.24 -12.84 -5.03
C ARG A 192 2.54 -13.49 -6.22
N PRO A 193 2.90 -14.73 -6.61
CA PRO A 193 3.87 -15.64 -5.98
C PRO A 193 5.31 -15.50 -6.52
N PHE A 194 5.64 -14.44 -7.26
CA PHE A 194 6.98 -14.27 -7.82
C PHE A 194 8.00 -13.96 -6.72
N ILE A 195 9.20 -14.55 -6.86
CA ILE A 195 10.31 -14.32 -5.94
C ILE A 195 10.80 -12.88 -6.09
N LEU A 196 10.72 -12.14 -4.99
CA LEU A 196 11.35 -10.84 -4.78
C LEU A 196 12.69 -11.08 -4.12
N GLU A 197 13.76 -10.40 -4.57
CA GLU A 197 15.09 -10.58 -4.00
C GLU A 197 15.82 -9.24 -3.89
N GLY A 198 16.36 -8.97 -2.70
CA GLY A 198 17.46 -8.03 -2.49
C GLY A 198 17.07 -6.56 -2.26
N ILE A 199 15.80 -6.15 -2.36
CA ILE A 199 15.42 -4.75 -2.10
C ILE A 199 15.61 -4.41 -0.61
N SER A 200 15.14 -5.30 0.26
CA SER A 200 15.17 -5.14 1.72
C SER A 200 16.60 -5.15 2.23
N GLU A 201 17.42 -6.08 1.73
CA GLU A 201 18.86 -6.14 2.04
C GLU A 201 19.59 -4.88 1.58
N ALA A 202 19.39 -4.44 0.33
CA ALA A 202 20.03 -3.24 -0.21
C ALA A 202 19.64 -1.95 0.55
N ILE A 203 18.45 -1.91 1.16
CA ILE A 203 18.04 -0.80 2.04
C ILE A 203 18.80 -0.86 3.37
N LEU A 204 18.94 -2.05 3.95
CA LEU A 204 19.59 -2.26 5.25
C LEU A 204 21.11 -2.13 5.20
N GLU A 205 21.75 -2.41 4.06
CA GLU A 205 23.19 -2.20 3.84
C GLU A 205 23.63 -0.72 3.89
N GLN A 206 22.67 0.23 3.87
CA GLN A 206 22.96 1.66 3.98
C GLN A 206 23.05 2.18 5.43
N GLU A 207 22.87 1.31 6.43
CA GLU A 207 23.09 1.66 7.84
C GLU A 207 24.56 1.82 8.22
#